data_AF-A0A954UJ07-F1
#
_entry.id   AF-A0A954UJ07-F1
#
_cell.length_a   1.000
_cell.length_b   1.000
_cell.length_c   1.000
_cell.angle_alpha   90.00
_cell.angle_beta   90.00
_cell.angle_gamma   90.00
#
_symmetry.space_group_name_H-M   'P 1'
#
loop_
_entity.id
_entity.type
_entity.pdbx_description
1 polymer ?
#
loop_
_entity_poly.entity_id
_entity_poly.type
_entity_poly.pdbx_seq_one_letter_code
_entity_poly.pdbx_strand_id
1 'polypeptide(L)'
;MRGCLLLLIGYLLGQATLCSAQTLQIRHGDPVPLEVKSMYDAGLKYLAERQSESGNWVDTGVNDGAGTDGLCLLAFLSNGDDPNFGPYAENIRRGLRHMLTNQQAETGALVSGRAEVNMYHQGFGTLALAEAYGAVNEDLLWQGVADRGDRSIGKGLEAAVRCILDAQRKNSFHGWRYTPDSRDADVSVSGANIVALLAARNAGIEVPDESLQQAMDLLKQSTDASGAVVYTVGSGNGFDL
;
A
#
# COMPACT_ATOMS: atom_id res chain seq x y z
N MET A 1 57.98 -32.31 -7.59
CA MET A 1 56.57 -31.85 -7.44
C MET A 1 56.48 -30.41 -6.87
N ARG A 2 57.25 -29.44 -7.38
CA ARG A 2 57.19 -28.03 -6.92
C ARG A 2 56.92 -27.01 -8.05
N GLY A 3 57.02 -27.41 -9.32
CA GLY A 3 56.76 -26.53 -10.48
C GLY A 3 55.29 -26.49 -10.94
N CYS A 4 54.50 -27.55 -10.74
CA CYS A 4 53.09 -27.57 -11.20
C CYS A 4 52.15 -26.68 -10.39
N LEU A 5 52.45 -26.43 -9.11
CA LEU A 5 51.55 -25.66 -8.24
C LEU A 5 51.63 -24.15 -8.52
N LEU A 6 52.79 -23.65 -8.96
CA LEU A 6 52.98 -22.23 -9.30
C LEU A 6 52.33 -21.84 -10.64
N LEU A 7 52.24 -22.78 -11.59
CA LEU A 7 51.59 -22.55 -12.89
C LEU A 7 50.06 -22.50 -12.78
N LEU A 8 49.47 -23.23 -11.83
CA LEU A 8 48.01 -23.23 -11.59
C LEU A 8 47.52 -21.94 -10.89
N ILE A 9 48.33 -21.35 -10.01
CA ILE A 9 47.99 -20.08 -9.34
C ILE A 9 48.09 -18.90 -10.31
N GLY A 10 49.05 -18.92 -11.25
CA GLY A 10 49.17 -17.89 -12.29
C GLY A 10 48.00 -17.87 -13.29
N TYR A 11 47.40 -19.03 -13.57
CA TYR A 11 46.25 -19.12 -14.49
C TYR A 11 44.94 -18.63 -13.84
N LEU A 12 44.77 -18.82 -12.53
CA LEU A 12 43.59 -18.35 -11.78
C LEU A 12 43.58 -16.83 -11.55
N LEU A 13 44.73 -16.16 -11.58
CA LEU A 13 44.84 -14.69 -11.46
C LEU A 13 44.64 -13.94 -12.79
N GLY A 14 44.62 -14.64 -13.93
CA GLY A 14 44.44 -14.04 -15.25
C GLY A 14 42.98 -13.88 -15.72
N GLN A 15 42.03 -14.36 -14.94
CA GLN A 15 40.58 -14.35 -15.25
C GLN A 15 39.81 -13.38 -14.34
N ALA A 16 40.45 -12.32 -13.87
CA ALA A 16 39.74 -11.20 -13.27
C ALA A 16 38.98 -10.47 -14.40
N THR A 17 37.78 -10.97 -14.72
CA THR A 17 36.80 -10.20 -15.46
C THR A 17 36.61 -8.89 -14.71
N LEU A 18 36.99 -7.78 -15.35
CA LEU A 18 36.65 -6.44 -14.89
C LEU A 18 35.12 -6.38 -14.91
N CYS A 19 34.51 -6.62 -13.75
CA CYS A 19 33.09 -6.39 -13.55
C CYS A 19 32.91 -4.87 -13.70
N SER A 20 32.48 -4.42 -14.87
CA SER A 20 32.12 -3.02 -15.06
C SER A 20 30.87 -2.79 -14.22
N ALA A 21 31.01 -2.12 -13.09
CA ALA A 21 29.85 -1.56 -12.40
C ALA A 21 29.15 -0.61 -13.38
N GLN A 22 27.82 -0.60 -13.37
CA GLN A 22 27.06 0.41 -14.10
C GLN A 22 27.54 1.78 -13.59
N THR A 23 27.99 2.65 -14.49
CA THR A 23 28.35 4.02 -14.13
C THR A 23 27.17 4.61 -13.38
N LEU A 24 27.41 5.18 -12.19
CA LEU A 24 26.41 5.96 -11.45
C LEU A 24 26.07 7.18 -12.30
N GLN A 25 25.21 7.00 -13.30
CA GLN A 25 24.54 8.10 -13.95
C GLN A 25 23.59 8.67 -12.91
N ILE A 26 24.04 9.72 -12.23
CA ILE A 26 23.15 10.62 -11.51
C ILE A 26 22.23 11.19 -12.60
N ARG A 27 21.08 10.54 -12.78
CA ARG A 27 20.01 11.07 -13.61
C ARG A 27 19.48 12.27 -12.85
N HIS A 28 19.96 13.45 -13.20
CA HIS A 28 19.20 14.67 -12.92
C HIS A 28 17.91 14.52 -13.71
N GLY A 29 16.81 14.18 -13.03
CA GLY A 29 15.50 14.21 -13.64
C GLY A 29 15.24 15.60 -14.20
N ASP A 30 14.59 15.68 -15.35
CA ASP A 30 14.14 16.95 -15.87
C ASP A 30 13.24 17.64 -14.83
N PRO A 31 13.32 18.97 -14.66
CA PRO A 31 12.42 19.67 -13.78
C PRO A 31 10.98 19.41 -14.19
N VAL A 32 10.10 19.16 -13.21
CA VAL A 32 8.67 18.93 -13.46
C VAL A 32 8.11 20.15 -14.23
N PRO A 33 7.49 19.95 -15.41
CA PRO A 33 6.93 21.06 -16.17
C PRO A 33 5.90 21.86 -15.36
N LEU A 34 5.82 23.17 -15.59
CA LEU A 34 4.91 24.05 -14.86
C LEU A 34 3.44 23.65 -15.05
N GLU A 35 3.10 23.14 -16.23
CA GLU A 35 1.78 22.65 -16.57
C GLU A 35 1.41 21.43 -15.72
N VAL A 36 2.35 20.50 -15.53
CA VAL A 36 2.17 19.31 -14.69
C VAL A 36 2.00 19.73 -13.23
N LYS A 37 2.82 20.67 -12.75
CA LYS A 37 2.64 21.24 -11.40
C LYS A 37 1.26 21.88 -11.23
N SER A 38 0.83 22.68 -12.20
CA SER A 38 -0.48 23.34 -12.18
C SER A 38 -1.63 22.33 -12.13
N MET A 39 -1.48 21.18 -12.80
CA MET A 39 -2.45 20.08 -12.73
C MET A 39 -2.52 19.44 -11.35
N TYR A 40 -1.38 19.21 -10.69
CA TYR A 40 -1.35 18.68 -9.32
C TYR A 40 -2.00 19.65 -8.34
N ASP A 41 -1.62 20.93 -8.39
CA ASP A 41 -2.17 21.97 -7.51
C ASP A 41 -3.71 22.07 -7.68
N ALA A 42 -4.20 22.01 -8.91
CA ALA A 42 -5.64 22.02 -9.20
C ALA A 42 -6.36 20.77 -8.66
N GLY A 43 -5.75 19.59 -8.80
CA GLY A 43 -6.29 18.33 -8.29
C GLY A 43 -6.39 18.31 -6.76
N LEU A 44 -5.33 18.72 -6.06
CA LEU A 44 -5.30 18.76 -4.60
C LEU A 44 -6.29 19.79 -4.05
N LYS A 45 -6.39 20.95 -4.70
CA LYS A 45 -7.40 21.95 -4.35
C LYS A 45 -8.81 21.40 -4.52
N TYR A 46 -9.09 20.70 -5.62
CA TYR A 46 -10.39 20.06 -5.83
C TYR A 46 -10.69 19.04 -4.73
N LEU A 47 -9.74 18.18 -4.36
CA LEU A 47 -9.91 17.22 -3.27
C LEU A 47 -10.19 17.93 -1.95
N ALA A 48 -9.45 19.00 -1.63
CA ALA A 48 -9.65 19.75 -0.39
C ALA A 48 -11.05 20.39 -0.32
N GLU A 49 -11.55 20.93 -1.43
CA GLU A 49 -12.89 21.53 -1.53
C GLU A 49 -14.02 20.50 -1.48
N ARG A 50 -13.75 19.23 -1.85
CA ARG A 50 -14.73 18.15 -1.85
C ARG A 50 -14.77 17.33 -0.57
N GLN A 51 -13.81 17.52 0.34
CA GLN A 51 -13.81 16.83 1.62
C GLN A 51 -15.01 17.27 2.47
N SER A 52 -15.80 16.31 2.93
CA SER A 52 -16.97 16.57 3.78
C SER A 52 -16.56 17.15 5.13
N GLU A 53 -17.52 17.68 5.91
CA GLU A 53 -17.30 18.13 7.29
C GLU A 53 -16.79 17.01 8.22
N SER A 54 -17.20 15.76 7.98
CA SER A 54 -16.75 14.58 8.72
C SER A 54 -15.35 14.08 8.30
N GLY A 55 -14.73 14.69 7.30
CA GLY A 55 -13.36 14.40 6.87
C GLY A 55 -13.23 13.35 5.76
N ASN A 56 -14.32 12.73 5.32
CA ASN A 56 -14.33 11.77 4.22
C ASN A 56 -14.63 12.41 2.87
N TRP A 57 -14.31 11.69 1.80
CA TRP A 57 -14.65 12.02 0.42
C TRP A 57 -15.79 11.12 -0.04
N VAL A 58 -17.01 11.64 0.13
CA VAL A 58 -18.24 10.92 -0.22
C VAL A 58 -18.30 10.70 -1.73
N ASP A 59 -18.44 9.44 -2.14
CA ASP A 59 -18.87 9.06 -3.47
C ASP A 59 -20.31 8.50 -3.43
N THR A 60 -20.96 8.44 -4.57
CA THR A 60 -22.30 7.86 -4.70
C THR A 60 -22.24 6.33 -4.77
N GLY A 61 -23.06 5.65 -3.96
CA GLY A 61 -23.31 4.21 -4.08
C GLY A 61 -22.28 3.33 -3.37
N VAL A 62 -21.87 2.25 -4.03
CA VAL A 62 -21.03 1.17 -3.46
C VAL A 62 -19.55 1.54 -3.29
N ASN A 63 -19.15 2.72 -3.78
CA ASN A 63 -17.76 3.21 -3.76
C ASN A 63 -17.45 4.09 -2.54
N ASP A 64 -18.44 4.36 -1.68
CA ASP A 64 -18.22 5.10 -0.44
C ASP A 64 -17.46 4.22 0.56
N GLY A 65 -16.36 4.72 1.10
CA GLY A 65 -15.58 3.98 2.07
C GLY A 65 -14.11 4.40 2.18
N ALA A 66 -13.43 3.74 3.12
CA ALA A 66 -12.04 4.01 3.47
C ALA A 66 -11.04 3.87 2.31
N GLY A 67 -11.40 3.21 1.20
CA GLY A 67 -10.59 3.15 -0.01
C GLY A 67 -10.47 4.50 -0.71
N THR A 68 -11.60 5.17 -0.90
CA THR A 68 -11.68 6.51 -1.50
C THR A 68 -10.98 7.54 -0.61
N ASP A 69 -11.22 7.47 0.70
CA ASP A 69 -10.51 8.30 1.67
C ASP A 69 -9.00 8.07 1.64
N GLY A 70 -8.60 6.79 1.60
CA GLY A 70 -7.19 6.39 1.51
C GLY A 70 -6.51 6.93 0.25
N LEU A 71 -7.14 6.82 -0.91
CA LEU A 71 -6.60 7.35 -2.17
C LEU A 71 -6.47 8.88 -2.14
N CYS A 72 -7.44 9.59 -1.55
CA CYS A 72 -7.35 11.05 -1.39
C CYS A 72 -6.20 11.43 -0.44
N LEU A 73 -6.05 10.73 0.68
CA LEU A 73 -4.93 10.92 1.61
C LEU A 73 -3.59 10.67 0.95
N LEU A 74 -3.45 9.58 0.18
CA LEU A 74 -2.24 9.27 -0.57
C LEU A 74 -1.89 10.38 -1.57
N ALA A 75 -2.89 10.98 -2.23
CA ALA A 75 -2.64 12.12 -3.12
C ALA A 75 -2.03 13.32 -2.37
N PHE A 76 -2.55 13.66 -1.19
CA PHE A 76 -1.98 14.73 -0.36
C PHE A 76 -0.58 14.40 0.14
N LEU A 77 -0.38 13.20 0.68
CA LEU A 77 0.90 12.76 1.23
C LEU A 77 1.99 12.67 0.15
N SER A 78 1.63 12.25 -1.06
CA SER A 78 2.57 12.11 -2.19
C SER A 78 2.98 13.44 -2.82
N ASN A 79 2.27 14.54 -2.54
CA ASN A 79 2.62 15.87 -3.08
C ASN A 79 3.95 16.40 -2.51
N GLY A 80 4.34 15.94 -1.32
CA GLY A 80 5.58 16.35 -0.65
C GLY A 80 5.47 17.64 0.16
N ASP A 81 4.27 18.22 0.29
CA ASP A 81 4.02 19.25 1.30
C ASP A 81 4.15 18.68 2.71
N ASP A 82 4.53 19.51 3.68
CA ASP A 82 4.59 19.10 5.08
C ASP A 82 3.20 18.66 5.56
N PRO A 83 2.99 17.39 5.95
CA PRO A 83 1.67 16.89 6.35
C PRO A 83 1.21 17.43 7.72
N ASN A 84 2.09 18.09 8.47
CA ASN A 84 1.83 18.66 9.79
C ASN A 84 1.62 20.17 9.77
N PHE A 85 2.30 20.89 8.90
CA PHE A 85 2.25 22.36 8.88
C PHE A 85 1.98 22.96 7.49
N GLY A 86 1.89 22.11 6.46
CA GLY A 86 1.60 22.51 5.09
C GLY A 86 0.12 22.86 4.86
N PRO A 87 -0.19 23.31 3.63
CA PRO A 87 -1.51 23.85 3.27
C PRO A 87 -2.65 22.84 3.44
N TYR A 88 -2.38 21.55 3.30
CA TYR A 88 -3.37 20.47 3.39
C TYR A 88 -3.30 19.68 4.70
N ALA A 89 -2.51 20.12 5.69
CA ALA A 89 -2.32 19.40 6.95
C ALA A 89 -3.65 19.10 7.65
N GLU A 90 -4.59 20.05 7.67
CA GLU A 90 -5.89 19.83 8.30
C GLU A 90 -6.77 18.85 7.50
N ASN A 91 -6.71 18.88 6.17
CA ASN A 91 -7.42 17.90 5.34
C ASN A 91 -6.93 16.47 5.62
N ILE A 92 -5.61 16.29 5.71
CA ILE A 92 -4.98 15.00 6.05
C ILE A 92 -5.45 14.53 7.43
N ARG A 93 -5.39 15.39 8.46
CA ARG A 93 -5.83 15.03 9.81
C ARG A 93 -7.29 14.65 9.88
N ARG A 94 -8.16 15.35 9.16
CA ARG A 94 -9.60 15.07 9.14
C ARG A 94 -9.89 13.73 8.48
N GLY A 95 -9.23 13.41 7.37
CA GLY A 95 -9.37 12.11 6.70
C GLY A 95 -8.86 10.94 7.56
N LEU A 96 -7.67 11.08 8.15
CA LEU A 96 -7.12 10.06 9.05
C LEU A 96 -8.00 9.83 10.27
N ARG A 97 -8.47 10.91 10.92
CA ARG A 97 -9.42 10.79 12.04
C ARG A 97 -10.70 10.09 11.62
N HIS A 98 -11.24 10.40 10.45
CA HIS A 98 -12.43 9.74 9.94
C HIS A 98 -12.24 8.24 9.85
N MET A 99 -11.16 7.79 9.18
CA MET A 99 -10.86 6.37 9.02
C MET A 99 -10.63 5.66 10.36
N LEU A 100 -9.83 6.24 11.25
CA LEU A 100 -9.51 5.65 12.55
C LEU A 100 -10.72 5.61 13.49
N THR A 101 -11.63 6.59 13.39
CA THR A 101 -12.84 6.63 14.22
C THR A 101 -13.86 5.59 13.78
N ASN A 102 -13.96 5.30 12.48
CA ASN A 102 -14.92 4.35 11.92
C ASN A 102 -14.36 2.91 11.78
N GLN A 103 -13.07 2.70 12.06
CA GLN A 103 -12.48 1.36 12.05
C GLN A 103 -13.16 0.44 13.08
N GLN A 104 -13.49 -0.77 12.66
CA GLN A 104 -14.04 -1.80 13.55
C GLN A 104 -12.96 -2.32 14.50
N ALA A 105 -13.20 -2.27 15.81
CA ALA A 105 -12.22 -2.65 16.81
C ALA A 105 -11.91 -4.16 16.79
N GLU A 106 -12.93 -4.99 16.56
CA GLU A 106 -12.83 -6.45 16.60
C GLU A 106 -12.08 -6.98 15.38
N THR A 107 -12.54 -6.61 14.18
CA THR A 107 -12.02 -7.14 12.92
C THR A 107 -10.83 -6.34 12.37
N GLY A 108 -10.66 -5.09 12.80
CA GLY A 108 -9.71 -4.15 12.20
C GLY A 108 -10.15 -3.61 10.84
N ALA A 109 -11.37 -3.91 10.41
CA ALA A 109 -11.89 -3.51 9.12
C ALA A 109 -12.10 -1.99 9.04
N LEU A 110 -11.62 -1.41 7.95
CA LEU A 110 -11.81 -0.01 7.58
C LEU A 110 -13.10 0.10 6.78
N VAL A 111 -14.18 0.43 7.48
CA VAL A 111 -15.52 0.61 6.89
C VAL A 111 -16.04 2.01 7.18
N SER A 112 -16.98 2.47 6.35
CA SER A 112 -17.75 3.68 6.63
C SER A 112 -19.16 3.29 7.06
N GLY A 113 -19.55 3.63 8.29
CA GLY A 113 -20.88 3.35 8.83
C GLY A 113 -21.19 1.84 8.94
N ARG A 114 -22.28 1.40 8.31
CA ARG A 114 -22.75 0.00 8.32
C ARG A 114 -22.38 -0.77 7.04
N ALA A 115 -21.47 -0.24 6.24
CA ALA A 115 -21.04 -0.87 5.00
C ALA A 115 -20.37 -2.22 5.27
N GLU A 116 -20.53 -3.15 4.33
CA GLU A 116 -19.78 -4.41 4.32
C GLU A 116 -18.30 -4.15 4.06
N VAL A 117 -17.45 -5.05 4.54
CA VAL A 117 -16.00 -4.96 4.33
C VAL A 117 -15.69 -5.20 2.86
N ASN A 118 -15.02 -4.23 2.23
CA ASN A 118 -14.51 -4.35 0.87
C ASN A 118 -12.98 -4.41 0.89
N MET A 119 -12.37 -5.49 0.37
CA MET A 119 -10.92 -5.67 0.43
C MET A 119 -10.12 -4.71 -0.46
N TYR A 120 -10.72 -4.09 -1.49
CA TYR A 120 -10.06 -2.97 -2.18
C TYR A 120 -9.95 -1.76 -1.26
N HIS A 121 -11.03 -1.46 -0.56
CA HIS A 121 -11.08 -0.33 0.36
C HIS A 121 -10.15 -0.57 1.55
N GLN A 122 -10.14 -1.80 2.06
CA GLN A 122 -9.21 -2.23 3.10
C GLN A 122 -7.76 -2.04 2.65
N GLY A 123 -7.40 -2.49 1.45
CA GLY A 123 -6.04 -2.35 0.90
C GLY A 123 -5.61 -0.90 0.80
N PHE A 124 -6.36 -0.06 0.07
CA PHE A 124 -5.98 1.36 -0.11
C PHE A 124 -6.05 2.17 1.20
N GLY A 125 -7.00 1.87 2.08
CA GLY A 125 -7.05 2.48 3.39
C GLY A 125 -5.85 2.11 4.27
N THR A 126 -5.45 0.84 4.25
CA THR A 126 -4.26 0.36 4.98
C THR A 126 -2.98 0.99 4.42
N LEU A 127 -2.86 1.10 3.10
CA LEU A 127 -1.75 1.79 2.45
C LEU A 127 -1.67 3.26 2.90
N ALA A 128 -2.80 3.98 2.95
CA ALA A 128 -2.83 5.36 3.42
C ALA A 128 -2.41 5.50 4.90
N LEU A 129 -2.85 4.57 5.77
CA LEU A 129 -2.39 4.54 7.17
C LEU A 129 -0.89 4.26 7.27
N ALA A 130 -0.34 3.39 6.41
CA ALA A 130 1.08 3.09 6.37
C ALA A 130 1.93 4.30 5.95
N GLU A 131 1.52 5.02 4.90
CA GLU A 131 2.23 6.23 4.45
C GLU A 131 2.07 7.41 5.43
N ALA A 132 0.96 7.46 6.18
CA ALA A 132 0.79 8.45 7.24
C ALA A 132 1.62 8.14 8.49
N TYR A 133 1.94 6.85 8.73
CA TYR A 133 2.66 6.42 9.91
C TYR A 133 4.10 6.92 9.89
N GLY A 134 4.45 7.77 10.87
CA GLY A 134 5.75 8.44 10.95
C GLY A 134 5.84 9.76 10.17
N ALA A 135 4.96 9.99 9.19
CA ALA A 135 4.85 11.27 8.48
C ALA A 135 3.98 12.27 9.25
N VAL A 136 2.86 11.81 9.80
CA VAL A 136 1.92 12.63 10.56
C VAL A 136 2.22 12.55 12.05
N ASN A 137 2.31 13.71 12.69
CA ASN A 137 2.47 13.84 14.13
C ASN A 137 1.16 13.49 14.84
N GLU A 138 1.21 12.45 15.67
CA GLU A 138 0.06 11.91 16.39
C GLU A 138 -0.57 12.92 17.37
N ASP A 139 0.22 13.78 18.02
CA ASP A 139 -0.31 14.79 18.94
C ASP A 139 -1.10 15.87 18.18
N LEU A 140 -0.62 16.24 16.99
CA LEU A 140 -1.33 17.19 16.12
C LEU A 140 -2.57 16.55 15.49
N LEU A 141 -2.53 15.25 15.17
CA LEU A 141 -3.67 14.53 14.59
C LEU A 141 -4.92 14.63 15.48
N TRP A 142 -4.74 14.52 16.80
CA TRP A 142 -5.83 14.53 17.78
C TRP A 142 -6.00 15.87 18.51
N GLN A 143 -5.30 16.92 18.08
CA GLN A 143 -5.40 18.23 18.72
C GLN A 143 -6.85 18.73 18.69
N GLY A 144 -7.37 19.10 19.87
CA GLY A 144 -8.75 19.57 20.02
C GLY A 144 -9.83 18.50 19.96
N VAL A 145 -9.47 17.22 19.84
CA VAL A 145 -10.42 16.09 19.93
C VAL A 145 -10.49 15.61 21.37
N ALA A 146 -11.66 15.77 22.00
CA ALA A 146 -11.84 15.48 23.43
C ALA A 146 -11.76 13.99 23.78
N ASP A 147 -12.22 13.12 22.88
CA ASP A 147 -12.20 11.66 23.08
C ASP A 147 -11.59 10.96 21.86
N ARG A 148 -10.27 10.79 21.88
CA ARG A 148 -9.58 9.93 20.91
C ARG A 148 -9.67 8.44 21.30
N GLY A 149 -10.05 8.13 22.54
CA GLY A 149 -9.88 6.82 23.13
C GLY A 149 -8.42 6.37 23.12
N ASP A 150 -8.18 5.13 22.71
CA ASP A 150 -6.86 4.55 22.59
C ASP A 150 -6.29 4.58 21.16
N ARG A 151 -7.02 5.22 20.23
CA ARG A 151 -6.72 5.26 18.80
C ARG A 151 -5.38 5.95 18.53
N SER A 152 -4.67 5.41 17.54
CA SER A 152 -3.47 5.99 16.95
C SER A 152 -3.31 5.48 15.53
N ILE A 153 -2.49 6.14 14.70
CA ILE A 153 -2.19 5.63 13.36
C ILE A 153 -1.57 4.22 13.47
N GLY A 154 -0.63 4.02 14.40
CA GLY A 154 0.06 2.74 14.58
C GLY A 154 -0.89 1.58 14.91
N LYS A 155 -1.74 1.75 15.93
CA LYS A 155 -2.72 0.71 16.29
C LYS A 155 -3.75 0.47 15.18
N GLY A 156 -4.18 1.54 14.51
CA GLY A 156 -5.12 1.43 13.41
C GLY A 156 -4.52 0.65 12.24
N LEU A 157 -3.25 0.92 11.92
CA LEU A 157 -2.49 0.21 10.90
C LEU A 157 -2.30 -1.27 11.27
N GLU A 158 -1.89 -1.58 12.50
CA GLU A 158 -1.77 -2.98 12.99
C GLU A 158 -3.09 -3.74 12.87
N ALA A 159 -4.20 -3.13 13.28
CA ALA A 159 -5.52 -3.73 13.16
C ALA A 159 -5.94 -3.92 11.69
N ALA A 160 -5.62 -2.95 10.82
CA ALA A 160 -5.94 -3.03 9.40
C ALA A 160 -5.13 -4.14 8.68
N VAL A 161 -3.85 -4.29 9.02
CA VAL A 161 -2.98 -5.38 8.56
C VAL A 161 -3.52 -6.73 9.02
N ARG A 162 -3.94 -6.84 10.30
CA ARG A 162 -4.56 -8.06 10.82
C ARG A 162 -5.79 -8.46 9.99
N CYS A 163 -6.65 -7.51 9.65
CA CYS A 163 -7.82 -7.75 8.80
C CYS A 163 -7.43 -8.34 7.43
N ILE A 164 -6.41 -7.78 6.77
CA ILE A 164 -5.91 -8.26 5.48
C ILE A 164 -5.38 -9.70 5.61
N LEU A 165 -4.57 -9.98 6.63
CA LEU A 165 -3.98 -11.30 6.85
C LEU A 165 -5.04 -12.35 7.21
N ASP A 166 -6.05 -11.98 8.00
CA ASP A 166 -7.16 -12.88 8.33
C ASP A 166 -7.99 -13.25 7.11
N ALA A 167 -8.24 -12.29 6.20
CA ALA A 167 -8.88 -12.59 4.92
C ALA A 167 -8.03 -13.55 4.07
N GLN A 168 -6.71 -13.32 3.99
CA GLN A 168 -5.80 -14.17 3.22
C GLN A 168 -5.81 -15.63 3.70
N ARG A 169 -5.78 -15.85 5.02
CA ARG A 169 -5.75 -17.19 5.63
C ARG A 169 -7.00 -18.02 5.32
N LYS A 170 -8.14 -17.36 5.10
CA LYS A 170 -9.41 -18.02 4.77
C LYS A 170 -9.52 -18.39 3.28
N ASN A 171 -8.68 -17.79 2.43
CA ASN A 171 -8.73 -17.97 0.99
C ASN A 171 -7.82 -19.12 0.55
N SER A 172 -8.34 -20.06 -0.24
CA SER A 172 -7.59 -21.25 -0.70
C SER A 172 -6.46 -20.92 -1.68
N PHE A 173 -6.48 -19.75 -2.31
CA PHE A 173 -5.42 -19.28 -3.21
C PHE A 173 -4.47 -18.30 -2.52
N HIS A 174 -4.66 -18.06 -1.21
CA HIS A 174 -3.90 -17.07 -0.44
C HIS A 174 -3.91 -15.66 -1.05
N GLY A 175 -5.00 -15.35 -1.76
CA GLY A 175 -5.28 -14.05 -2.36
C GLY A 175 -6.48 -13.36 -1.73
N TRP A 176 -6.96 -12.33 -2.40
CA TRP A 176 -8.11 -11.55 -1.97
C TRP A 176 -9.11 -11.34 -3.10
N ARG A 177 -10.38 -11.24 -2.73
CA ARG A 177 -11.50 -10.80 -3.58
C ARG A 177 -12.22 -9.69 -2.82
N TYR A 178 -13.31 -9.16 -3.37
CA TYR A 178 -14.06 -8.06 -2.78
C TYR A 178 -14.47 -8.25 -1.31
N THR A 179 -14.70 -9.47 -0.82
CA THR A 179 -15.07 -9.71 0.59
C THR A 179 -14.04 -10.57 1.32
N PRO A 180 -13.90 -10.43 2.66
CA PRO A 180 -12.90 -11.17 3.45
C PRO A 180 -13.06 -12.69 3.45
N ASP A 181 -14.26 -13.20 3.21
CA ASP A 181 -14.58 -14.64 3.27
C ASP A 181 -14.65 -15.30 1.88
N SER A 182 -14.23 -14.58 0.83
CA SER A 182 -14.20 -15.10 -0.54
C SER A 182 -13.20 -16.25 -0.69
N ARG A 183 -13.53 -17.20 -1.57
CA ARG A 183 -12.73 -18.42 -1.82
C ARG A 183 -12.01 -18.43 -3.17
N ASP A 184 -12.34 -17.49 -4.05
CA ASP A 184 -11.62 -17.16 -5.27
C ASP A 184 -10.71 -15.94 -5.03
N ALA A 185 -9.83 -15.62 -5.98
CA ALA A 185 -8.93 -14.47 -5.88
C ALA A 185 -9.00 -13.58 -7.12
N ASP A 186 -9.05 -12.27 -6.90
CA ASP A 186 -8.89 -11.23 -7.93
C ASP A 186 -7.45 -10.70 -7.89
N VAL A 187 -6.76 -10.64 -9.03
CA VAL A 187 -5.37 -10.16 -9.05
C VAL A 187 -5.27 -8.68 -8.68
N SER A 188 -6.24 -7.86 -9.07
CA SER A 188 -6.19 -6.42 -8.81
C SER A 188 -6.57 -6.10 -7.35
N VAL A 189 -7.54 -6.82 -6.75
CA VAL A 189 -7.81 -6.73 -5.29
C VAL A 189 -6.58 -7.21 -4.51
N SER A 190 -6.00 -8.33 -4.94
CA SER A 190 -4.81 -8.90 -4.31
C SER A 190 -3.63 -7.94 -4.40
N GLY A 191 -3.44 -7.29 -5.55
CA GLY A 191 -2.42 -6.26 -5.75
C GLY A 191 -2.54 -5.11 -4.75
N ALA A 192 -3.75 -4.57 -4.55
CA ALA A 192 -3.98 -3.51 -3.56
C ALA A 192 -3.60 -3.94 -2.13
N ASN A 193 -3.95 -5.15 -1.73
CA ASN A 193 -3.63 -5.70 -0.41
C ASN A 193 -2.14 -6.01 -0.26
N ILE A 194 -1.48 -6.53 -1.30
CA ILE A 194 -0.03 -6.77 -1.32
C ILE A 194 0.75 -5.48 -1.12
N VAL A 195 0.40 -4.42 -1.88
CA VAL A 195 1.08 -3.12 -1.75
C VAL A 195 0.87 -2.55 -0.34
N ALA A 196 -0.32 -2.70 0.23
CA ALA A 196 -0.59 -2.28 1.61
C ALA A 196 0.25 -3.05 2.64
N LEU A 197 0.37 -4.37 2.51
CA LEU A 197 1.22 -5.20 3.38
C LEU A 197 2.70 -4.83 3.27
N LEU A 198 3.18 -4.55 2.06
CA LEU A 198 4.56 -4.09 1.84
C LEU A 198 4.80 -2.71 2.46
N ALA A 199 3.87 -1.78 2.30
CA ALA A 199 3.95 -0.46 2.94
C ALA A 199 3.92 -0.56 4.46
N ALA A 200 3.05 -1.40 5.03
CA ALA A 200 3.01 -1.64 6.47
C ALA A 200 4.32 -2.23 7.00
N ARG A 201 4.94 -3.16 6.26
CA ARG A 201 6.27 -3.70 6.60
C ARG A 201 7.34 -2.61 6.56
N ASN A 202 7.32 -1.73 5.56
CA ASN A 202 8.24 -0.59 5.47
C ASN A 202 8.04 0.41 6.61
N ALA A 203 6.80 0.56 7.09
CA ALA A 203 6.44 1.35 8.26
C ALA A 203 6.82 0.68 9.60
N GLY A 204 7.38 -0.54 9.57
CA GLY A 204 7.83 -1.27 10.77
C GLY A 204 6.76 -2.13 11.43
N ILE A 205 5.59 -2.30 10.81
CA ILE A 205 4.56 -3.24 11.27
C ILE A 205 4.93 -4.66 10.81
N GLU A 206 4.81 -5.62 11.72
CA GLU A 206 5.13 -7.01 11.42
C GLU A 206 4.14 -7.60 10.40
N VAL A 207 4.70 -8.10 9.29
CA VAL A 207 3.97 -8.86 8.27
C VAL A 207 4.71 -10.17 8.08
N PRO A 208 4.06 -11.35 8.18
CA PRO A 208 4.74 -12.63 8.01
C PRO A 208 5.34 -12.80 6.60
N ASP A 209 6.57 -13.32 6.52
CA ASP A 209 7.21 -13.64 5.22
C ASP A 209 6.43 -14.67 4.41
N GLU A 210 5.85 -15.65 5.09
CA GLU A 210 5.00 -16.67 4.46
C GLU A 210 3.81 -16.04 3.74
N SER A 211 3.15 -15.05 4.35
CA SER A 211 2.01 -14.35 3.75
C SER A 211 2.40 -13.62 2.46
N LEU A 212 3.56 -12.95 2.44
CA LEU A 212 4.05 -12.30 1.23
C LEU A 212 4.47 -13.31 0.17
N GLN A 213 5.15 -14.39 0.55
CA GLN A 213 5.56 -15.43 -0.37
C GLN A 213 4.35 -16.07 -1.06
N GLN A 214 3.31 -16.41 -0.30
CA GLN A 214 2.05 -16.94 -0.82
C GLN A 214 1.38 -15.96 -1.79
N ALA A 215 1.36 -14.66 -1.46
CA ALA A 215 0.81 -13.64 -2.33
C ALA A 215 1.63 -13.46 -3.63
N MET A 216 2.96 -13.57 -3.57
CA MET A 216 3.81 -13.57 -4.76
C MET A 216 3.59 -14.80 -5.63
N ASP A 217 3.38 -15.97 -5.01
CA ASP A 217 3.12 -17.20 -5.75
C ASP A 217 1.75 -17.18 -6.45
N LEU A 218 0.74 -16.52 -5.87
CA LEU A 218 -0.49 -16.19 -6.57
C LEU A 218 -0.23 -15.36 -7.83
N LEU A 219 0.54 -14.26 -7.73
CA LEU A 219 0.82 -13.41 -8.89
C LEU A 219 1.58 -14.16 -10.00
N LYS A 220 2.53 -15.02 -9.63
CA LYS A 220 3.23 -15.89 -10.59
C LYS A 220 2.28 -16.87 -11.27
N GLN A 221 1.40 -17.52 -10.51
CA GLN A 221 0.39 -18.43 -11.06
C GLN A 221 -0.57 -17.70 -12.00
N SER A 222 -0.85 -16.44 -11.72
CA SER A 222 -1.69 -15.59 -12.56
C SER A 222 -0.99 -15.06 -13.81
N THR A 223 0.31 -15.26 -13.98
CA THR A 223 1.09 -14.68 -15.08
C THR A 223 1.61 -15.78 -16.01
N ASP A 224 1.27 -15.72 -17.29
CA ASP A 224 1.77 -16.67 -18.28
C ASP A 224 3.20 -16.33 -18.77
N ALA A 225 3.77 -17.22 -19.60
CA ALA A 225 5.12 -17.03 -20.15
C ALA A 225 5.25 -15.81 -21.10
N SER A 226 4.14 -15.26 -21.59
CA SER A 226 4.11 -14.03 -22.39
C SER A 226 4.08 -12.76 -21.53
N GLY A 227 3.87 -12.90 -20.22
CA GLY A 227 3.67 -11.80 -19.28
C GLY A 227 2.21 -11.34 -19.18
N ALA A 228 1.26 -12.07 -19.77
CA ALA A 228 -0.16 -11.77 -19.64
C ALA A 228 -0.67 -12.26 -18.28
N VAL A 229 -1.53 -11.46 -17.65
CA VAL A 229 -2.03 -11.72 -16.29
C VAL A 229 -3.52 -12.03 -16.34
N VAL A 230 -3.95 -13.19 -15.81
CA VAL A 230 -5.38 -13.50 -15.63
C VAL A 230 -5.97 -12.68 -14.49
N TYR A 231 -7.21 -12.26 -14.68
CA TYR A 231 -7.88 -11.38 -13.73
C TYR A 231 -8.36 -12.13 -12.47
N THR A 232 -8.80 -13.38 -12.61
CA THR A 232 -9.35 -14.19 -11.52
C THR A 232 -8.76 -15.59 -11.50
N VAL A 233 -8.33 -16.03 -10.32
CA VAL A 233 -7.86 -17.40 -10.07
C VAL A 233 -8.95 -18.18 -9.34
N GLY A 234 -9.21 -19.42 -9.76
CA GLY A 234 -10.19 -20.33 -9.15
C GLY A 234 -11.62 -20.23 -9.69
N SER A 235 -11.93 -19.29 -10.58
CA SER A 235 -13.28 -19.10 -11.16
C SER A 235 -13.46 -19.74 -12.55
N GLY A 236 -12.62 -20.71 -12.93
CA GLY A 236 -12.70 -21.40 -14.23
C GLY A 236 -12.12 -20.64 -15.44
N ASN A 237 -11.50 -19.46 -15.23
CA ASN A 237 -10.86 -18.65 -16.27
C ASN A 237 -9.33 -18.54 -16.10
N GLY A 238 -8.72 -19.43 -15.33
CA GLY A 238 -7.26 -19.52 -15.25
C GLY A 238 -6.69 -20.13 -16.53
N PHE A 239 -5.48 -19.75 -16.91
CA PHE A 239 -4.75 -20.47 -17.94
C PHE A 239 -4.67 -21.95 -17.55
N ASP A 240 -5.00 -22.85 -18.48
CA ASP A 240 -4.60 -24.25 -18.36
C ASP A 240 -3.05 -24.28 -18.40
N LEU A 241 -2.42 -24.32 -17.23
CA LEU A 241 -0.97 -24.55 -17.09
C LEU A 241 -0.66 -26.04 -17.15
#